data_AF-T2IR85-F1
#
_entry.id   AF-T2IR85-F1
#
_cell.length_a   1.000
_cell.length_b   1.000
_cell.length_c   1.000
_cell.angle_alpha   90.00
_cell.angle_beta   90.00
_cell.angle_gamma   90.00
#
_symmetry.space_group_name_H-M   'P 1'
#
loop_
_entity.id
_entity.type
_entity.pdbx_description
1 polymer ?
#
loop_
_entity_poly.entity_id
_entity_poly.type
_entity_poly.pdbx_seq_one_letter_code
_entity_poly.pdbx_strand_id
1 'polypeptide(L)'
;MPDFVEKYQSGVLEVDNLINNFLSQYPHEIPLNWLDKEIKDVFGVDVYSFDFSHDKGYQIIEFKNVEILILRLESLQNCLQDAFSEFLGIDNFRLSNKNQAKQKTYFEVYSDFLNSIVLPQSYIDKMYSSKYMKHFYSQNEIDKFREKWSKH
;
A
#
# COMPACT_ATOMS: atom_id res chain seq x y z
N MET A 1 -18.05 3.21 -5.32
CA MET A 1 -18.81 2.84 -6.54
C MET A 1 -19.58 1.56 -6.25
N PRO A 2 -20.88 1.60 -5.92
CA PRO A 2 -21.62 0.43 -5.44
C PRO A 2 -22.02 -0.59 -6.52
N ASP A 3 -21.92 -0.24 -7.80
CA ASP A 3 -22.63 -0.95 -8.89
C ASP A 3 -21.69 -1.62 -9.92
N PHE A 4 -20.37 -1.64 -9.68
CA PHE A 4 -19.44 -2.20 -10.68
C PHE A 4 -19.47 -3.73 -10.72
N VAL A 5 -19.74 -4.38 -9.58
CA VAL A 5 -19.84 -5.86 -9.51
C VAL A 5 -21.05 -6.35 -10.31
N GLU A 6 -22.21 -5.69 -10.14
CA GLU A 6 -23.43 -6.02 -10.90
C GLU A 6 -23.24 -5.74 -12.40
N LYS A 7 -22.57 -4.64 -12.77
CA LYS A 7 -22.20 -4.35 -14.17
C LYS A 7 -21.22 -5.35 -14.76
N TYR A 8 -20.27 -5.84 -13.97
CA TYR A 8 -19.33 -6.88 -14.41
C TYR A 8 -20.03 -8.21 -14.62
N GLN A 9 -20.85 -8.64 -13.66
CA GLN A 9 -21.61 -9.89 -13.74
C GLN A 9 -22.65 -9.90 -14.88
N SER A 10 -23.17 -8.73 -15.26
CA SER A 10 -24.07 -8.56 -16.41
C SER A 10 -23.35 -8.39 -17.75
N GLY A 11 -22.01 -8.39 -17.77
CA GLY A 11 -21.19 -8.19 -18.99
C GLY A 11 -21.17 -6.75 -19.52
N VAL A 12 -21.77 -5.80 -18.80
CA VAL A 12 -21.78 -4.38 -19.16
C VAL A 12 -20.41 -3.73 -18.92
N LEU A 13 -19.66 -4.25 -17.96
CA LEU A 13 -18.32 -3.78 -17.61
C LEU A 13 -17.31 -4.90 -17.80
N GLU A 14 -16.41 -4.75 -18.77
CA GLU A 14 -15.32 -5.69 -19.02
C GLU A 14 -14.08 -5.35 -18.20
N VAL A 15 -13.23 -6.36 -17.98
CA VAL A 15 -11.99 -6.20 -17.19
C VAL A 15 -11.02 -5.20 -17.84
N ASP A 16 -10.99 -5.14 -19.17
CA ASP A 16 -10.14 -4.20 -19.92
C ASP A 16 -10.53 -2.74 -19.66
N ASN A 17 -11.84 -2.47 -19.48
CA ASN A 17 -12.31 -1.13 -19.11
C ASN A 17 -11.84 -0.74 -17.71
N LEU A 18 -11.82 -1.69 -16.76
CA LEU A 18 -11.29 -1.47 -15.42
C LEU A 18 -9.77 -1.20 -15.46
N ILE A 19 -9.02 -1.96 -16.24
CA ILE A 19 -7.57 -1.78 -16.42
C ILE A 19 -7.27 -0.42 -17.05
N ASN A 20 -7.97 -0.06 -18.13
CA ASN A 20 -7.81 1.22 -18.79
C ASN A 20 -8.17 2.39 -17.86
N ASN A 21 -9.23 2.27 -17.07
CA ASN A 21 -9.59 3.29 -16.07
C ASN A 21 -8.50 3.42 -15.01
N PHE A 22 -8.00 2.30 -14.47
CA PHE A 22 -6.90 2.32 -13.53
C PHE A 22 -5.68 3.05 -14.11
N LEU A 23 -5.21 2.67 -15.31
CA LEU A 23 -3.99 3.23 -15.90
C LEU A 23 -4.12 4.70 -16.33
N SER A 24 -5.31 5.13 -16.76
CA SER A 24 -5.50 6.47 -17.36
C SER A 24 -6.17 7.50 -16.45
N GLN A 25 -6.99 7.06 -15.49
CA GLN A 25 -7.82 7.94 -14.66
C GLN A 25 -7.41 7.92 -13.19
N TYR A 26 -6.80 6.83 -12.69
CA TYR A 26 -6.41 6.79 -11.29
C TYR A 26 -5.21 7.70 -11.05
N PRO A 27 -5.26 8.59 -10.04
CA PRO A 27 -4.15 9.47 -9.71
C PRO A 27 -3.04 8.70 -8.97
N HIS A 28 -2.18 8.00 -9.72
CA HIS A 28 -1.11 7.15 -9.19
C HIS A 28 -0.06 7.89 -8.34
N GLU A 29 -0.03 9.22 -8.39
CA GLU A 29 0.82 10.07 -7.57
C GLU A 29 0.37 10.17 -6.10
N ILE A 30 -0.89 9.85 -5.79
CA ILE A 30 -1.41 9.93 -4.43
C ILE A 30 -0.51 9.17 -3.44
N PRO A 31 -0.26 7.85 -3.60
CA PRO A 31 0.58 7.12 -2.64
C PRO A 31 2.02 7.65 -2.56
N LEU A 32 2.55 8.24 -3.63
CA LEU A 32 3.93 8.73 -3.67
C LEU A 32 4.12 10.04 -2.90
N ASN A 33 3.06 10.84 -2.77
CA ASN A 33 3.10 12.17 -2.19
C ASN A 33 2.26 12.30 -0.90
N TRP A 34 1.52 11.25 -0.51
CA TRP A 34 0.61 11.28 0.64
C TRP A 34 1.32 11.66 1.94
N LEU A 35 2.51 11.09 2.20
CA LEU A 35 3.27 11.41 3.41
C LEU A 35 3.74 12.86 3.45
N ASP A 36 4.14 13.45 2.31
CA ASP A 36 4.46 14.88 2.31
C ASP A 36 3.22 15.72 2.60
N LYS A 37 2.11 15.43 1.90
CA LYS A 37 0.89 16.24 1.99
C LYS A 37 0.21 16.14 3.35
N GLU A 38 0.13 14.94 3.92
CA GLU A 38 -0.65 14.70 5.13
C GLU A 38 0.21 14.71 6.39
N ILE A 39 1.53 14.44 6.29
CA ILE A 39 2.42 14.43 7.45
C ILE A 39 3.33 15.66 7.47
N LYS A 40 4.03 15.94 6.37
CA LYS A 40 4.97 17.07 6.33
C LYS A 40 4.26 18.42 6.30
N ASP A 41 3.26 18.60 5.44
CA ASP A 41 2.57 19.90 5.32
C ASP A 41 1.70 20.20 6.56
N VAL A 42 1.18 19.17 7.23
CA VAL A 42 0.29 19.32 8.40
C VAL A 42 1.08 19.40 9.71
N PHE A 43 2.05 18.50 9.94
CA PHE A 43 2.77 18.39 11.22
C PHE A 43 4.21 18.92 11.16
N GLY A 44 4.71 19.26 9.97
CA GLY A 44 6.09 19.71 9.78
C GLY A 44 7.12 18.58 9.90
N VAL A 45 6.70 17.31 9.81
CA VAL A 45 7.56 16.14 9.95
C VAL A 45 7.89 15.57 8.58
N ASP A 46 9.17 15.64 8.20
CA ASP A 46 9.66 14.94 7.01
C ASP A 46 9.96 13.48 7.37
N VAL A 47 9.00 12.58 7.13
CA VAL A 47 9.15 11.16 7.47
C VAL A 47 10.40 10.56 6.83
N TYR A 48 10.77 11.01 5.63
CA TYR A 48 11.91 10.49 4.89
C TYR A 48 13.27 10.86 5.48
N SER A 49 13.34 11.81 6.42
CA SER A 49 14.58 12.17 7.11
C SER A 49 14.94 11.26 8.28
N PHE A 50 14.05 10.33 8.64
CA PHE A 50 14.27 9.37 9.72
C PHE A 50 14.54 8.00 9.14
N ASP A 51 15.58 7.31 9.59
CA ASP A 51 15.88 5.96 9.08
C ASP A 51 14.71 5.01 9.34
N PHE A 52 14.42 4.15 8.37
CA PHE A 52 13.41 3.11 8.49
C PHE A 52 14.08 1.73 8.39
N SER A 53 13.97 0.93 9.46
CA SER A 53 14.51 -0.43 9.46
C SER A 53 13.55 -1.37 8.71
N HIS A 54 13.98 -1.85 7.54
CA HIS A 54 13.21 -2.79 6.72
C HIS A 54 12.91 -4.10 7.45
N ASP A 55 13.83 -4.54 8.32
CA ASP A 55 13.70 -5.74 9.15
C ASP A 55 12.73 -5.54 10.32
N LYS A 56 12.80 -4.38 11.01
CA LYS A 56 11.88 -4.04 12.11
C LYS A 56 10.45 -3.87 11.60
N GLY A 57 10.27 -3.30 10.41
CA GLY A 57 8.96 -3.17 9.75
C GLY A 57 8.06 -2.06 10.29
N TYR A 58 8.53 -1.30 11.29
CA TYR A 58 7.88 -0.09 11.78
C TYR A 58 8.90 0.93 12.26
N GLN A 59 8.44 2.17 12.40
CA GLN A 59 9.20 3.25 12.97
C GLN A 59 8.30 4.17 13.80
N ILE A 60 8.83 4.64 14.93
CA ILE A 60 8.17 5.65 15.77
C ILE A 60 9.00 6.92 15.67
N ILE A 61 8.34 8.02 15.30
CA ILE A 61 8.95 9.33 15.14
C ILE A 61 8.39 10.24 16.21
N GLU A 62 9.25 10.66 17.12
CA GLU A 62 8.98 11.73 18.08
C GLU A 62 9.49 13.06 17.52
N PHE A 63 8.59 14.02 17.29
CA PHE A 63 8.98 15.35 16.81
C PHE A 63 8.14 16.43 17.48
N LYS A 64 8.77 17.28 18.28
CA LYS A 64 8.11 18.33 19.07
C LYS A 64 6.99 17.74 19.96
N ASN A 65 5.74 17.99 19.62
CA ASN A 65 4.55 17.59 20.36
C ASN A 65 3.70 16.55 19.61
N VAL A 66 4.27 15.90 18.59
CA VAL A 66 3.64 14.82 17.84
C VAL A 66 4.49 13.56 17.90
N GLU A 67 3.79 12.44 17.95
CA GLU A 67 4.36 11.11 17.88
C GLU A 67 3.68 10.37 16.73
N ILE A 68 4.46 9.81 15.81
CA ILE A 68 3.95 9.20 14.59
C ILE A 68 4.46 7.77 14.50
N LEU A 69 3.53 6.82 14.46
CA LEU A 69 3.83 5.42 14.16
C LEU A 69 3.65 5.14 12.67
N ILE A 70 4.73 4.74 12.01
CA ILE A 70 4.73 4.25 10.63
C ILE A 70 4.81 2.72 10.65
N LEU A 71 3.85 2.06 10.00
CA LEU A 71 3.77 0.60 9.91
C LEU A 71 3.82 0.14 8.46
N ARG A 72 4.64 -0.87 8.19
CA ARG A 72 4.66 -1.57 6.90
C ARG A 72 3.74 -2.78 6.95
N LEU A 73 2.77 -2.84 6.05
CA LEU A 73 1.72 -3.87 6.07
C LEU A 73 2.28 -5.28 5.82
N GLU A 74 3.33 -5.40 5.02
CA GLU A 74 4.01 -6.67 4.74
C GLU A 74 4.72 -7.25 5.97
N SER A 75 5.07 -6.41 6.94
CA SER A 75 5.71 -6.81 8.20
C SER A 75 4.73 -6.91 9.37
N LEU A 76 3.46 -6.58 9.16
CA LEU A 76 2.47 -6.37 10.22
C LEU A 76 2.37 -7.56 11.17
N GLN A 77 2.30 -8.78 10.64
CA GLN A 77 2.19 -9.97 11.48
C GLN A 77 3.37 -10.15 12.44
N ASN A 78 4.55 -9.67 12.07
CA ASN A 78 5.78 -9.87 12.83
C ASN A 78 6.07 -8.71 13.78
N CYS A 79 5.62 -7.49 13.47
CA CYS A 79 6.04 -6.30 14.19
C CYS A 79 4.92 -5.61 14.99
N LEU A 80 3.67 -6.01 14.80
CA LEU A 80 2.51 -5.29 15.35
C LEU A 80 2.47 -5.28 16.87
N GLN A 81 2.83 -6.39 17.52
CA GLN A 81 2.88 -6.46 18.99
C GLN A 81 3.91 -5.49 19.55
N ASP A 82 5.13 -5.52 19.01
CA ASP A 82 6.22 -4.66 19.47
C ASP A 82 5.90 -3.19 19.19
N ALA A 83 5.38 -2.88 18.01
CA ALA A 83 5.00 -1.52 17.63
C ALA A 83 3.92 -0.92 18.54
N PHE A 84 2.91 -1.71 18.91
CA PHE A 84 1.81 -1.23 19.78
C PHE A 84 2.22 -1.15 21.25
N SER A 85 3.12 -2.04 21.70
CA SER A 85 3.70 -1.94 23.04
C SER A 85 4.59 -0.70 23.15
N GLU A 86 5.47 -0.45 22.16
CA GLU A 86 6.36 0.72 22.15
C GLU A 86 5.58 2.04 22.00
N PHE A 87 4.63 2.12 21.08
CA PHE A 87 3.90 3.36 20.78
C PHE A 87 2.73 3.67 21.71
N LEU A 88 1.95 2.66 22.13
CA LEU A 88 0.73 2.86 22.92
C LEU A 88 0.83 2.35 24.36
N GLY A 89 1.93 1.68 24.73
CA GLY A 89 2.03 0.96 26.00
C GLY A 89 1.05 -0.21 26.11
N ILE A 90 0.57 -0.75 24.98
CA ILE A 90 -0.38 -1.86 24.96
C ILE A 90 0.37 -3.18 24.76
N ASP A 91 0.44 -3.97 25.83
CA ASP A 91 1.00 -5.31 25.76
C ASP A 91 0.01 -6.34 25.22
N ASN A 92 0.52 -7.42 24.63
CA ASN A 92 -0.24 -8.57 24.13
C ASN A 92 -1.30 -8.24 23.06
N PHE A 93 -1.09 -7.21 22.25
CA PHE A 93 -1.99 -6.90 21.12
C PHE A 93 -2.06 -8.06 20.12
N ARG A 94 -3.27 -8.41 19.67
CA ARG A 94 -3.49 -9.45 18.66
C ARG A 94 -4.45 -8.96 17.58
N LEU A 95 -4.04 -9.13 16.32
CA LEU A 95 -4.88 -8.81 15.17
C LEU A 95 -6.02 -9.83 15.04
N SER A 96 -7.27 -9.37 15.06
CA SER A 96 -8.43 -10.22 14.75
C SER A 96 -8.83 -10.09 13.28
N ASN A 97 -8.67 -11.15 12.49
CA ASN A 97 -9.10 -11.18 11.09
C ASN A 97 -10.62 -11.36 10.98
N LYS A 98 -11.40 -10.26 10.91
CA LYS A 98 -12.88 -10.29 10.84
C LYS A 98 -13.52 -9.93 9.48
N ASN A 99 -12.74 -9.70 8.41
CA ASN A 99 -13.25 -9.06 7.16
C ASN A 99 -13.56 -10.00 5.97
N GLN A 100 -13.75 -11.31 6.17
CA GLN A 100 -13.86 -12.27 5.05
C GLN A 100 -15.19 -12.20 4.25
N ALA A 101 -16.29 -11.71 4.83
CA ALA A 101 -17.61 -11.82 4.19
C ALA A 101 -17.81 -10.88 2.98
N LYS A 102 -17.31 -9.64 3.06
CA LYS A 102 -17.45 -8.64 1.97
C LYS A 102 -16.51 -8.91 0.80
N GLN A 103 -15.37 -9.58 1.03
CA GLN A 103 -14.42 -9.89 -0.04
C GLN A 103 -15.02 -10.82 -1.09
N LYS A 104 -15.86 -11.77 -0.69
CA LYS A 104 -16.41 -12.80 -1.60
C LYS A 104 -17.14 -12.23 -2.81
N THR A 105 -17.89 -11.13 -2.66
CA THR A 105 -18.76 -10.63 -3.75
C THR A 105 -18.00 -9.93 -4.87
N TYR A 106 -16.88 -9.27 -4.57
CA TYR A 106 -16.04 -8.63 -5.61
C TYR A 106 -14.75 -9.40 -5.90
N PHE A 107 -14.54 -10.54 -5.23
CA PHE A 107 -13.32 -11.34 -5.35
C PHE A 107 -13.06 -11.78 -6.80
N GLU A 108 -14.10 -12.22 -7.52
CA GLU A 108 -13.99 -12.64 -8.92
C GLU A 108 -13.50 -11.49 -9.80
N VAL A 109 -14.16 -10.34 -9.75
CA VAL A 109 -13.78 -9.13 -10.51
C VAL A 109 -12.33 -8.72 -10.21
N TYR A 110 -11.96 -8.73 -8.92
CA TYR A 110 -10.62 -8.37 -8.49
C TYR A 110 -9.57 -9.39 -8.95
N SER A 111 -9.88 -10.68 -8.88
CA SER A 111 -9.01 -11.76 -9.34
C SER A 111 -8.79 -11.66 -10.86
N ASP A 112 -9.85 -11.46 -11.64
CA ASP A 112 -9.76 -11.32 -13.09
C ASP A 112 -8.94 -10.08 -13.48
N PHE A 113 -9.14 -8.97 -12.79
CA PHE A 113 -8.31 -7.77 -12.96
C PHE A 113 -6.83 -8.06 -12.70
N LEU A 114 -6.50 -8.70 -11.58
CA LEU A 114 -5.12 -9.01 -11.22
C LEU A 114 -4.45 -9.98 -12.21
N ASN A 115 -5.19 -10.94 -12.74
CA ASN A 115 -4.66 -11.92 -13.69
C ASN A 115 -4.52 -11.36 -15.11
N SER A 116 -5.26 -10.29 -15.43
CA SER A 116 -5.30 -9.72 -16.80
C SER A 116 -4.47 -8.46 -16.95
N ILE A 117 -4.15 -7.77 -15.85
CA ILE A 117 -3.43 -6.50 -15.92
C ILE A 117 -1.98 -6.67 -16.36
N VAL A 118 -1.62 -5.98 -17.44
CA VAL A 118 -0.23 -5.77 -17.86
C VAL A 118 0.13 -4.33 -17.54
N LEU A 119 1.02 -4.13 -16.58
CA LEU A 119 1.45 -2.79 -16.19
C LEU A 119 2.53 -2.27 -17.14
N PRO A 120 2.39 -1.04 -17.70
CA PRO A 120 3.44 -0.45 -18.53
C PRO A 120 4.76 -0.33 -17.76
N GLN A 121 5.89 -0.57 -18.43
CA GLN A 121 7.20 -0.49 -17.78
C GLN A 121 7.45 0.90 -17.16
N SER A 122 6.97 1.97 -17.80
CA SER A 122 7.04 3.33 -17.27
C SER A 122 6.27 3.51 -15.95
N TYR A 123 5.15 2.81 -15.77
CA TYR A 123 4.41 2.79 -14.51
C TYR A 123 5.20 2.08 -13.42
N ILE A 124 5.71 0.88 -13.71
CA ILE A 124 6.53 0.09 -12.77
C ILE A 124 7.75 0.89 -12.33
N ASP A 125 8.46 1.51 -13.28
CA ASP A 125 9.63 2.34 -13.01
C ASP A 125 9.29 3.54 -12.13
N LYS A 126 8.23 4.26 -12.46
CA LYS A 126 7.76 5.39 -11.66
C LYS A 126 7.46 5.01 -10.21
N MET A 127 6.70 3.94 -10.00
CA MET A 127 6.31 3.53 -8.65
C MET A 127 7.50 3.03 -7.83
N TYR A 128 8.34 2.17 -8.42
CA TYR A 128 9.44 1.52 -7.71
C TYR A 128 10.74 2.33 -7.61
N SER A 129 10.88 3.39 -8.42
CA SER A 129 12.00 4.34 -8.28
C SER A 129 11.68 5.52 -7.35
N SER A 130 10.45 5.60 -6.86
CA SER A 130 9.97 6.66 -5.98
C SER A 130 10.74 6.71 -4.65
N LYS A 131 10.77 7.90 -4.04
CA LYS A 131 11.32 8.07 -2.69
C LYS A 131 10.60 7.21 -1.66
N TYR A 132 9.29 7.01 -1.83
CA TYR A 132 8.47 6.15 -1.00
C TYR A 132 9.04 4.73 -1.00
N MET A 133 9.19 4.12 -2.17
CA MET A 133 9.66 2.73 -2.27
C MET A 133 11.11 2.59 -1.78
N LYS A 134 12.00 3.50 -2.19
CA LYS A 134 13.42 3.46 -1.81
C LYS A 134 13.67 3.65 -0.31
N HIS A 135 12.76 4.31 0.39
CA HIS A 135 12.88 4.56 1.82
C HIS A 135 12.35 3.39 2.66
N PHE A 136 11.15 2.89 2.35
CA PHE A 136 10.48 1.87 3.18
C PHE A 136 10.80 0.43 2.81
N TYR A 137 11.44 0.18 1.68
CA TYR A 137 11.72 -1.16 1.19
C TYR A 137 13.18 -1.31 0.77
N SER A 138 13.73 -2.48 1.03
CA SER A 138 15.07 -2.85 0.60
C SER A 138 15.11 -3.03 -0.93
N GLN A 139 16.30 -2.89 -1.53
CA GLN A 139 16.47 -3.11 -2.97
C GLN A 139 16.00 -4.51 -3.41
N ASN A 140 16.27 -5.53 -2.59
CA ASN A 140 15.83 -6.91 -2.85
C ASN A 140 14.29 -7.05 -2.87
N GLU A 141 13.58 -6.35 -1.99
CA GLU A 141 12.12 -6.33 -2.00
C GLU A 141 11.59 -5.60 -3.24
N ILE A 142 12.17 -4.46 -3.56
CA ILE A 142 11.83 -3.68 -4.76
C ILE A 142 12.01 -4.53 -6.02
N ASP A 143 13.12 -5.25 -6.14
CA ASP A 143 13.40 -6.10 -7.30
C ASP A 143 12.38 -7.25 -7.42
N LYS A 144 12.03 -7.90 -6.31
CA LYS A 144 10.98 -8.92 -6.28
C LYS A 144 9.62 -8.38 -6.69
N PHE A 145 9.27 -7.17 -6.26
CA PHE A 145 8.01 -6.54 -6.65
C PHE A 145 8.01 -6.20 -8.14
N ARG A 146 9.11 -5.63 -8.66
CA ARG A 146 9.26 -5.38 -10.09
C ARG A 146 9.11 -6.66 -10.90
N GLU A 147 9.81 -7.72 -10.51
CA GLU A 147 9.71 -9.02 -11.18
C GLU A 147 8.27 -9.56 -11.18
N LYS A 148 7.57 -9.48 -10.04
CA LYS A 148 6.16 -9.91 -9.95
C LYS A 148 5.27 -9.18 -10.95
N TRP A 149 5.44 -7.87 -11.10
CA TRP A 149 4.55 -7.03 -11.89
C TRP A 149 4.99 -6.85 -13.36
N SER A 150 6.23 -7.19 -13.69
CA SER A 150 6.74 -7.23 -15.07
C SER A 150 6.48 -8.57 -15.77
N LYS A 151 6.04 -9.61 -15.05
CA LYS A 151 5.74 -10.94 -15.60
C LYS A 151 4.29 -11.02 -16.07
N HIS A 152 3.92 -10.29 -17.12
CA HIS A 152 2.69 -10.52 -17.88
C HIS A 152 2.88 -10.10 -19.33
#